data_AF-A0A2U1PVS1-F1
#
_entry.id   AF-A0A2U1PVS1-F1
#
_cell.length_a   1.000
_cell.length_b   1.000
_cell.length_c   1.000
_cell.angle_alpha   90.00
_cell.angle_beta   90.00
_cell.angle_gamma   90.00
#
_symmetry.space_group_name_H-M   'P 1'
#
loop_
_entity.id
_entity.type
_entity.pdbx_description
1 polymer ?
#
loop_
_entity_poly.entity_id
_entity_poly.type
_entity_poly.pdbx_seq_one_letter_code
_entity_poly.pdbx_strand_id
1 'polypeptide(L)'
;MSMIRNSQLCGQAMIAYLQEKGFPEVALHFVKDERTRFDLALNSGNIQIAVAAAKEIDEKDHWYKLGVEALRQGNSGIVEYAYQRTKNFERLSFLYLITGNTEKLAKMLKIAEVKNDVMGQFHNALYNGVMKRYL
;
A
#
# COMPACT_ATOMS: atom_id res chain seq x y z
N MET A 1 -16.60 -14.80 -28.89
CA MET A 1 -15.16 -14.89 -29.20
C MET A 1 -14.72 -13.60 -29.87
N SER A 2 -14.15 -12.65 -29.12
CA SER A 2 -13.61 -11.42 -29.70
C SER A 2 -12.18 -11.68 -30.18
N MET A 3 -11.94 -11.53 -31.49
CA MET A 3 -10.60 -11.49 -32.08
C MET A 3 -9.71 -10.51 -31.30
N ILE A 4 -8.64 -11.03 -30.70
CA ILE A 4 -7.61 -10.22 -30.05
C ILE A 4 -6.85 -9.50 -31.17
N ARG A 5 -6.87 -8.18 -31.17
CA ARG A 5 -6.20 -7.36 -32.18
C ARG A 5 -4.69 -7.54 -32.05
N ASN A 6 -4.02 -8.07 -33.09
CA ASN A 6 -2.57 -8.35 -33.11
C ASN A 6 -1.67 -7.22 -32.59
N SER A 7 -2.08 -5.95 -32.73
CA SER A 7 -1.33 -4.80 -32.24
C SER A 7 -1.26 -4.70 -30.70
N GLN A 8 -2.30 -5.14 -29.98
CA GLN A 8 -2.26 -5.23 -28.51
C GLN A 8 -1.33 -6.36 -28.03
N LEU A 9 -1.29 -7.48 -28.76
CA LEU A 9 -0.43 -8.61 -28.42
C LEU A 9 1.05 -8.25 -28.50
N CYS A 10 1.46 -7.53 -29.56
CA CYS A 10 2.84 -7.06 -29.69
C CYS A 10 3.24 -6.08 -28.57
N GLY A 11 2.32 -5.20 -28.15
CA GLY A 11 2.57 -4.30 -27.02
C GLY A 11 2.79 -5.04 -25.71
N GLN A 12 1.96 -6.05 -25.41
CA GLN A 12 2.13 -6.88 -24.21
C GLN A 12 3.39 -7.75 -24.27
N ALA A 13 3.75 -8.30 -25.44
CA ALA A 13 4.99 -9.05 -25.63
C ALA A 13 6.23 -8.17 -25.40
N MET A 14 6.21 -6.92 -25.88
CA MET A 14 7.30 -5.96 -25.64
C MET A 14 7.44 -5.62 -24.14
N ILE A 15 6.32 -5.39 -23.44
CA ILE A 15 6.32 -5.13 -21.99
C ILE A 15 6.92 -6.32 -21.24
N ALA A 16 6.47 -7.54 -21.54
CA ALA A 16 6.97 -8.76 -20.90
C ALA A 16 8.47 -8.96 -21.16
N TYR A 17 8.92 -8.71 -22.39
CA TYR A 17 10.34 -8.80 -22.75
C TYR A 17 11.19 -7.78 -21.98
N LEU A 18 10.73 -6.53 -21.85
CA LEU A 18 11.44 -5.51 -21.08
C LEU A 18 11.49 -5.83 -19.59
N GLN A 19 10.42 -6.42 -19.02
CA GLN A 19 10.44 -6.92 -17.65
C GLN A 19 11.46 -8.04 -17.46
N GLU A 20 11.49 -9.04 -18.35
CA GLU A 20 12.42 -10.16 -18.28
C GLU A 20 13.88 -9.70 -18.40
N LYS A 21 14.14 -8.67 -19.21
CA LYS A 21 15.46 -8.06 -19.35
C LYS A 21 15.85 -7.12 -18.21
N GLY A 22 14.97 -6.88 -17.24
CA GLY A 22 15.24 -6.02 -16.09
C GLY A 22 15.11 -4.52 -16.36
N PHE A 23 14.35 -4.12 -17.39
CA PHE A 23 14.04 -2.73 -17.72
C PHE A 23 12.55 -2.38 -17.55
N PRO A 24 11.93 -2.65 -16.38
CA PRO A 24 10.51 -2.39 -16.15
C PRO A 24 10.16 -0.89 -16.19
N GLU A 25 11.12 -0.01 -15.92
CA GLU A 25 10.96 1.44 -15.98
C GLU A 25 10.63 1.92 -17.39
N VAL A 26 11.30 1.34 -18.40
CA VAL A 26 11.03 1.64 -19.81
C VAL A 26 9.65 1.12 -20.20
N ALA A 27 9.27 -0.07 -19.69
CA ALA A 27 7.97 -0.66 -19.95
C ALA A 27 6.80 0.21 -19.44
N LEU A 28 6.97 0.95 -18.34
CA LEU A 28 5.95 1.86 -17.79
C LEU A 28 5.51 2.98 -18.73
N HIS A 29 6.36 3.37 -19.69
CA HIS A 29 6.01 4.37 -20.70
C HIS A 29 5.07 3.83 -21.78
N PHE A 30 5.05 2.51 -22.00
CA PHE A 30 4.25 1.87 -23.04
C PHE A 30 2.90 1.35 -22.51
N VAL A 31 2.71 1.37 -21.18
CA VAL A 31 1.51 0.84 -20.54
C VAL A 31 0.43 1.91 -20.46
N LYS A 32 -0.77 1.57 -20.94
CA LYS A 32 -1.96 2.43 -20.90
C LYS A 32 -2.97 2.03 -19.82
N ASP A 33 -2.94 0.78 -19.38
CA ASP A 33 -3.85 0.24 -18.37
C ASP A 33 -3.25 0.44 -16.97
N GLU A 34 -4.01 1.06 -16.08
CA GLU A 34 -3.52 1.42 -14.74
C GLU A 34 -3.25 0.19 -13.86
N ARG A 35 -3.98 -0.93 -14.05
CA ARG A 35 -3.71 -2.17 -13.30
C ARG A 35 -2.38 -2.78 -13.68
N THR A 36 -2.11 -2.89 -14.98
CA THR A 36 -0.82 -3.35 -15.49
C THR A 36 0.30 -2.40 -15.06
N ARG A 37 0.04 -1.08 -15.06
CA ARG A 37 1.00 -0.06 -14.61
C ARG A 37 1.34 -0.22 -13.13
N PHE A 38 0.33 -0.46 -12.30
CA PHE A 38 0.49 -0.71 -10.88
C PHE A 38 1.40 -1.92 -10.64
N ASP A 39 1.09 -3.07 -11.24
CA ASP A 39 1.87 -4.30 -11.04
C ASP A 39 3.33 -4.12 -11.52
N LEU A 40 3.53 -3.43 -12.64
CA LEU A 40 4.87 -3.08 -13.13
C LEU A 40 5.64 -2.18 -12.16
N ALA A 41 5.01 -1.11 -11.68
CA ALA A 41 5.63 -0.15 -10.76
C ALA A 41 5.95 -0.80 -9.41
N LEU A 42 5.10 -1.70 -8.95
CA LEU A 42 5.30 -2.44 -7.71
C LEU A 42 6.49 -3.40 -7.84
N ASN A 43 6.58 -4.14 -8.95
CA ASN A 43 7.69 -5.06 -9.24
C ASN A 43 9.03 -4.35 -9.49
N SER A 44 9.01 -3.14 -10.07
CA SER A 44 10.22 -2.33 -10.25
C SER A 44 10.67 -1.62 -8.97
N GLY A 45 9.84 -1.66 -7.92
CA GLY A 45 10.09 -0.96 -6.67
C GLY A 45 9.81 0.54 -6.73
N ASN A 46 9.25 1.07 -7.83
CA ASN A 46 8.89 2.47 -7.95
C ASN A 46 7.54 2.77 -7.26
N ILE A 47 7.60 2.93 -5.93
CA ILE A 47 6.41 3.09 -5.10
C ILE A 47 5.63 4.38 -5.43
N GLN A 48 6.28 5.45 -5.88
CA GLN A 48 5.57 6.70 -6.21
C GLN A 48 4.61 6.51 -7.39
N ILE A 49 5.05 5.81 -8.43
CA ILE A 49 4.18 5.47 -9.56
C ILE A 49 3.09 4.49 -9.13
N ALA A 50 3.43 3.51 -8.28
CA ALA A 50 2.45 2.55 -7.76
C ALA A 50 1.37 3.24 -6.90
N VAL A 51 1.71 4.27 -6.12
CA VAL A 51 0.74 5.09 -5.37
C VAL A 51 -0.19 5.84 -6.33
N ALA A 52 0.35 6.46 -7.39
CA ALA A 52 -0.46 7.17 -8.38
C ALA A 52 -1.45 6.23 -9.07
N ALA A 53 -0.99 5.07 -9.54
CA ALA A 53 -1.85 4.05 -10.14
C ALA A 53 -2.89 3.51 -9.14
N ALA A 54 -2.51 3.26 -7.89
CA ALA A 54 -3.45 2.81 -6.85
C ALA A 54 -4.54 3.86 -6.53
N LYS A 55 -4.23 5.16 -6.63
CA LYS A 55 -5.22 6.23 -6.47
C LYS A 55 -6.27 6.21 -7.57
N GLU A 56 -5.87 5.93 -8.81
CA GLU A 56 -6.78 5.85 -9.94
C GLU A 56 -7.63 4.56 -9.91
N ILE A 57 -7.05 3.44 -9.50
CA ILE A 57 -7.77 2.15 -9.38
C ILE A 57 -8.74 2.16 -8.18
N ASP A 58 -8.30 2.72 -7.05
CA ASP A 58 -9.01 2.80 -5.77
C ASP A 58 -9.66 1.50 -5.27
N GLU A 59 -8.96 0.38 -5.42
CA GLU A 59 -9.39 -0.92 -4.91
C GLU A 59 -8.61 -1.32 -3.66
N LYS A 60 -9.32 -1.91 -2.67
CA LYS A 60 -8.74 -2.32 -1.39
C LYS A 60 -7.56 -3.28 -1.54
N ASP A 61 -7.62 -4.20 -2.50
CA ASP A 61 -6.58 -5.20 -2.73
C ASP A 61 -5.28 -4.58 -3.28
N HIS A 62 -5.40 -3.57 -4.15
CA HIS A 62 -4.27 -2.82 -4.68
C HIS A 62 -3.60 -1.99 -3.58
N TRP A 63 -4.39 -1.33 -2.73
CA TRP A 63 -3.87 -0.64 -1.55
C TRP A 63 -3.17 -1.59 -0.59
N TYR A 64 -3.69 -2.81 -0.40
CA TYR A 64 -3.05 -3.82 0.43
C TYR A 64 -1.68 -4.24 -0.13
N LYS A 65 -1.60 -4.58 -1.42
CA LYS A 65 -0.34 -4.93 -2.09
C LYS A 65 0.69 -3.80 -1.99
N LEU A 66 0.25 -2.56 -2.26
CA LEU A 66 1.08 -1.37 -2.13
C LEU A 66 1.64 -1.21 -0.71
N GLY A 67 0.80 -1.40 0.31
CA GLY A 67 1.22 -1.29 1.70
C GLY A 67 2.27 -2.33 2.10
N VAL A 68 2.19 -3.55 1.56
CA VAL A 68 3.18 -4.61 1.81
C VAL A 68 4.53 -4.25 1.18
N GLU A 69 4.56 -3.84 -0.08
CA GLU A 69 5.83 -3.47 -0.73
C GLU A 69 6.41 -2.17 -0.17
N ALA A 70 5.57 -1.18 0.16
CA ALA A 70 6.02 0.03 0.84
C ALA A 70 6.66 -0.28 2.21
N LEU A 71 6.09 -1.24 2.96
CA LEU A 71 6.65 -1.68 4.24
C LEU A 71 7.99 -2.39 4.05
N ARG A 72 8.09 -3.25 3.04
CA ARG A 72 9.33 -3.96 2.68
C ARG A 72 10.46 -2.99 2.31
N GLN A 73 10.12 -1.86 1.70
CA GLN A 73 11.09 -0.80 1.37
C GLN A 73 11.33 0.21 2.51
N GLY A 74 10.61 0.11 3.63
CA GLY A 74 10.72 1.05 4.75
C GLY A 74 10.02 2.41 4.52
N ASN A 75 9.15 2.52 3.52
CA ASN A 75 8.39 3.73 3.21
C ASN A 75 7.19 3.91 4.16
N SER A 76 7.46 4.23 5.44
CA SER A 76 6.45 4.32 6.51
C SER A 76 5.29 5.27 6.20
N GLY A 77 5.54 6.41 5.54
CA GLY A 77 4.48 7.36 5.16
C GLY A 77 3.47 6.78 4.15
N ILE A 78 3.94 5.97 3.21
CA ILE A 78 3.09 5.33 2.20
C ILE A 78 2.34 4.13 2.82
N VAL A 79 2.99 3.41 3.73
CA VAL A 79 2.34 2.35 4.53
C VAL A 79 1.17 2.92 5.34
N GLU A 80 1.39 4.02 6.05
CA GLU A 80 0.35 4.72 6.80
C GLU A 80 -0.81 5.10 5.88
N TYR A 81 -0.52 5.67 4.71
CA TYR A 81 -1.53 6.05 3.73
C TYR A 81 -2.34 4.84 3.23
N ALA A 82 -1.67 3.74 2.88
CA ALA A 82 -2.33 2.51 2.43
C ALA A 82 -3.22 1.89 3.53
N TYR A 83 -2.79 1.88 4.79
CA TYR A 83 -3.58 1.37 5.91
C TYR A 83 -4.80 2.24 6.23
N GLN A 84 -4.69 3.56 6.08
CA GLN A 84 -5.83 4.46 6.19
C GLN A 84 -6.87 4.20 5.10
N ARG A 85 -6.44 4.02 3.83
CA ARG A 85 -7.35 3.71 2.70
C ARG A 85 -8.06 2.37 2.87
N THR A 86 -7.32 1.34 3.30
CA THR A 86 -7.89 0.01 3.56
C THR A 86 -8.68 -0.09 4.86
N LYS A 87 -8.68 0.97 5.68
CA LYS A 87 -9.28 1.04 7.02
C LYS A 87 -8.76 -0.06 7.95
N ASN A 88 -7.48 -0.40 7.85
CA ASN A 88 -6.84 -1.41 8.70
C ASN A 88 -6.25 -0.74 9.96
N PHE A 89 -7.11 -0.49 10.95
CA PHE A 89 -6.73 0.25 12.16
C PHE A 89 -5.75 -0.51 13.06
N GLU A 90 -5.84 -1.84 13.11
CA GLU A 90 -4.94 -2.65 13.92
C GLU A 90 -3.49 -2.53 13.45
N ARG A 91 -3.25 -2.70 12.14
CA ARG A 91 -1.92 -2.52 11.56
C ARG A 91 -1.43 -1.08 11.65
N LEU A 92 -2.34 -0.12 11.59
CA LEU A 92 -2.01 1.30 11.74
C LEU A 92 -1.56 1.63 13.18
N SER A 93 -2.26 1.10 14.20
CA SER A 93 -1.86 1.22 15.59
C SER A 93 -0.50 0.58 15.87
N PHE A 94 -0.24 -0.58 15.29
CA PHE A 94 1.06 -1.24 15.39
C PHE A 94 2.19 -0.42 14.72
N LEU A 95 1.92 0.17 13.55
CA LEU A 95 2.86 1.08 12.89
C LEU A 95 3.18 2.29 13.78
N TYR A 96 2.19 2.88 14.44
CA TYR A 96 2.40 4.00 15.36
C TYR A 96 3.16 3.61 16.62
N LEU A 97 2.98 2.39 17.12
CA LEU A 97 3.79 1.87 18.22
C LEU A 97 5.26 1.78 17.82
N ILE A 98 5.58 1.15 16.69
CA ILE A 98 6.97 0.98 16.23
C ILE A 98 7.63 2.33 15.92
N THR A 99 6.88 3.25 15.31
CA THR A 99 7.38 4.59 14.99
C THR A 99 7.43 5.53 16.21
N GLY A 100 6.87 5.12 17.36
CA GLY A 100 6.83 5.92 18.57
C GLY A 100 5.86 7.10 18.53
N ASN A 101 4.89 7.12 17.59
CA ASN A 101 3.96 8.25 17.45
C ASN A 101 2.79 8.16 18.44
N THR A 102 3.01 8.70 19.64
CA THR A 102 2.04 8.70 20.75
C THR A 102 0.78 9.50 20.44
N GLU A 103 0.89 10.62 19.73
CA GLU A 103 -0.26 11.46 19.36
C GLU A 103 -1.23 10.73 18.44
N LYS A 104 -0.71 10.09 17.39
CA LYS A 104 -1.53 9.33 16.44
C LYS A 104 -2.10 8.07 17.08
N LEU A 105 -1.34 7.42 17.97
CA LEU A 105 -1.84 6.28 18.74
C LEU A 105 -2.99 6.65 19.69
N ALA A 106 -2.91 7.81 20.36
CA ALA A 106 -4.01 8.33 21.17
C ALA A 106 -5.27 8.63 20.34
N LYS A 107 -5.10 9.11 19.09
CA LYS A 107 -6.21 9.29 18.15
C LYS A 107 -6.83 7.94 17.75
N MET A 108 -6.02 6.90 17.55
CA MET A 108 -6.53 5.55 17.23
C MET A 108 -7.40 4.97 18.35
N LEU A 109 -7.04 5.22 19.62
CA LEU A 109 -7.87 4.80 20.76
C LEU A 109 -9.28 5.42 20.69
N LYS A 110 -9.37 6.73 20.47
CA LYS A 110 -10.65 7.43 20.30
C LYS A 110 -11.49 6.87 19.13
N ILE A 111 -10.83 6.50 18.03
CA ILE A 111 -11.52 5.90 16.88
C ILE A 111 -12.08 4.52 17.25
N ALA A 112 -11.33 3.72 18.01
CA ALA A 112 -11.79 2.41 18.47
C ALA A 112 -12.96 2.51 19.48
N GLU A 113 -12.95 3.55 20.34
CA GLU A 113 -14.07 3.89 21.23
C GLU A 113 -15.33 4.22 20.43
N VAL A 114 -15.24 5.15 19.47
CA VAL A 114 -16.38 5.55 18.63
C VAL A 114 -16.94 4.39 17.80
N LYS A 115 -16.09 3.44 17.40
CA LYS A 115 -16.49 2.25 16.65
C LYS A 115 -17.00 1.09 17.51
N ASN A 116 -16.96 1.21 18.84
CA ASN A 116 -17.21 0.11 19.77
C ASN A 116 -16.36 -1.14 19.47
N ASP A 117 -15.14 -0.95 18.97
CA ASP A 117 -14.19 -2.04 18.76
C ASP A 117 -13.43 -2.34 20.06
N VAL A 118 -13.96 -3.28 20.84
CA VAL A 118 -13.42 -3.68 22.16
C VAL A 118 -11.97 -4.16 22.05
N MET A 119 -11.63 -4.92 21.00
CA MET A 119 -10.27 -5.42 20.80
C MET A 119 -9.33 -4.29 20.39
N GLY A 120 -9.77 -3.40 19.50
CA GLY A 120 -9.02 -2.20 19.13
C GLY A 120 -8.75 -1.30 20.35
N GLN A 121 -9.72 -1.13 21.25
CA GLN A 121 -9.53 -0.39 22.50
C GLN A 121 -8.49 -1.05 23.39
N PHE A 122 -8.58 -2.37 23.59
CA PHE A 122 -7.63 -3.12 24.41
C PHE A 122 -6.19 -3.02 23.86
N HIS A 123 -5.99 -3.28 22.57
CA HIS A 123 -4.68 -3.19 21.93
C HIS A 123 -4.11 -1.76 22.02
N ASN A 124 -4.92 -0.74 21.70
CA ASN A 124 -4.47 0.65 21.77
C ASN A 124 -4.16 1.10 23.21
N ALA A 125 -4.91 0.65 24.20
CA ALA A 125 -4.65 0.92 25.61
C ALA A 125 -3.35 0.25 26.06
N LEU A 126 -3.12 -1.00 25.65
CA LEU A 126 -1.88 -1.72 25.91
C LEU A 126 -0.68 -0.99 25.29
N TYR A 127 -0.77 -0.61 24.02
CA TYR A 127 0.30 0.11 23.32
C TYR A 127 0.62 1.47 23.97
N ASN A 128 -0.41 2.22 24.38
CA ASN A 128 -0.21 3.47 25.12
C ASN A 128 0.44 3.24 26.50
N GLY A 129 0.05 2.17 27.20
CA GLY A 129 0.65 1.79 28.48
C GLY A 129 2.13 1.42 28.36
N VAL A 130 2.49 0.66 27.31
CA VAL A 130 3.88 0.35 26.99
C VAL A 130 4.67 1.63 26.70
N MET A 131 4.16 2.51 25.85
CA MET A 131 4.86 3.76 25.49
C MET A 131 5.09 4.68 26.70
N LYS A 132 4.10 4.83 27.59
CA LYS A 132 4.24 5.64 28.81
C LYS A 132 5.24 5.07 29.83
N ARG A 133 5.58 3.79 29.74
CA ARG A 133 6.53 3.16 30.67
C ARG A 133 8.00 3.41 30.28
N TYR A 134 8.26 3.68 29.01
CA TYR A 134 9.61 3.88 28.46
C TYR A 134 9.96 5.33 28.13
N LEU A 135 9.01 6.26 28.33
CA LEU A 135 9.19 7.71 28.29
C LEU A 135 9.26 8.26 29.71
#